data_AF-A0A060YAS3-F1
#
_entry.id   AF-A0A060YAS3-F1
#
_cell.length_a   1.000
_cell.length_b   1.000
_cell.length_c   1.000
_cell.angle_alpha   90.00
_cell.angle_beta   90.00
_cell.angle_gamma   90.00
#
_symmetry.space_group_name_H-M   'P 1'
#
loop_
_entity.id
_entity.type
_entity.pdbx_description
1 polymer ?
#
loop_
_entity_poly.entity_id
_entity_poly.type
_entity_poly.pdbx_seq_one_letter_code
_entity_poly.pdbx_strand_id
1 'polypeptide(L)'
;MQLKGIFLLLSLGAFTSYYVYQPIPDKIEERWKLMLTDCFFRSLSHLADFSELLGLKDYMGVMMFITFAERVVPVSDQRVHVTEELFDGVEVVVYQPKLQGGDTELRRAVIYLHGGGWCLGSASE
;
A
#
# COMPACT_ATOMS: atom_id res chain seq x y z
N MET A 1 -34.27 25.13 -6.33
CA MET A 1 -33.40 23.95 -6.60
C MET A 1 -31.92 24.32 -6.62
N GLN A 2 -31.52 25.47 -7.18
CA GLN A 2 -30.10 25.89 -7.26
C GLN A 2 -29.40 26.10 -5.90
N LEU A 3 -30.06 26.73 -4.91
CA LEU A 3 -29.45 26.96 -3.59
C LEU A 3 -29.15 25.67 -2.81
N LYS A 4 -30.03 24.65 -2.92
CA LYS A 4 -29.83 23.34 -2.29
C LYS A 4 -28.63 22.61 -2.90
N GLY A 5 -28.47 22.71 -4.23
CA GLY A 5 -27.32 22.15 -4.93
C GLY A 5 -26.01 22.82 -4.55
N ILE A 6 -26.00 24.15 -4.45
CA ILE A 6 -24.82 24.91 -4.00
C ILE A 6 -24.45 24.54 -2.57
N PHE A 7 -25.42 24.49 -1.65
CA PHE A 7 -25.18 24.11 -0.26
C PHE A 7 -24.63 22.70 -0.13
N LEU A 8 -25.16 21.74 -0.90
CA LEU A 8 -24.67 20.37 -0.92
C LEU A 8 -23.22 20.29 -1.41
N LEU A 9 -22.89 21.00 -2.50
CA LEU A 9 -21.53 21.03 -3.06
C LEU A 9 -20.52 21.62 -2.04
N LEU A 10 -20.87 22.74 -1.41
CA LEU A 10 -20.01 23.38 -0.42
C LEU A 10 -19.80 22.48 0.81
N SER A 11 -20.86 21.84 1.28
CA SER A 11 -20.78 20.92 2.42
C SER A 11 -19.90 19.72 2.08
N LEU A 12 -20.10 19.10 0.91
CA LEU A 12 -19.30 17.97 0.47
C LEU A 12 -17.81 18.35 0.34
N GLY A 13 -17.52 19.52 -0.25
CA GLY A 13 -16.16 20.04 -0.35
C GLY A 13 -15.52 20.30 1.01
N ALA A 14 -16.25 20.89 1.94
CA ALA A 14 -15.76 21.15 3.30
C ALA A 14 -15.47 19.86 4.06
N PHE A 15 -16.38 18.88 4.04
CA PHE A 15 -16.17 17.58 4.70
C PHE A 15 -15.02 16.79 4.06
N THR A 16 -14.93 16.80 2.73
CA THR A 16 -13.83 16.14 2.00
C THR A 16 -12.49 16.79 2.37
N SER A 17 -12.42 18.12 2.35
CA SER A 17 -11.21 18.85 2.73
C SER A 17 -10.82 18.56 4.18
N TYR A 18 -11.79 18.52 5.09
CA TYR A 18 -11.54 18.20 6.50
C TYR A 18 -11.01 16.78 6.69
N TYR A 19 -11.58 15.81 5.96
CA TYR A 19 -11.19 14.41 6.09
C TYR A 19 -9.80 14.13 5.51
N VAL A 20 -9.48 14.73 4.35
CA VAL A 20 -8.17 14.61 3.69
C VAL A 20 -7.09 15.39 4.45
N TYR A 21 -7.44 16.49 5.09
CA TYR A 21 -6.46 17.35 5.74
C TYR A 21 -5.92 16.73 7.04
N GLN A 22 -4.62 16.42 7.03
CA GLN A 22 -3.85 16.09 8.22
C GLN A 22 -2.61 17.01 8.29
N PRO A 23 -2.34 17.68 9.43
CA PRO A 23 -1.18 18.55 9.54
C PRO A 23 0.12 17.74 9.48
N ILE A 24 0.89 17.92 8.40
CA ILE A 24 2.18 17.24 8.17
C ILE A 24 3.34 18.24 8.36
N PRO A 25 4.43 17.84 9.07
CA PRO A 25 5.58 18.70 9.35
C PRO A 25 6.20 19.39 8.14
N ASP A 26 6.80 20.57 8.38
CA ASP A 26 7.16 21.45 7.28
C ASP A 26 8.27 20.95 6.34
N LYS A 27 9.08 20.03 6.85
CA LYS A 27 10.28 19.53 6.19
C LYS A 27 10.01 18.43 5.15
N ILE A 28 8.77 17.96 5.05
CA ILE A 28 8.39 16.94 4.07
C ILE A 28 8.00 17.67 2.78
N GLU A 29 8.67 17.34 1.67
CA GLU A 29 8.41 17.94 0.37
C GLU A 29 7.01 17.55 -0.15
N GLU A 30 6.68 16.26 -0.15
CA GLU A 30 5.50 15.70 -0.82
C GLU A 30 4.33 15.44 0.14
N ARG A 31 3.91 16.47 0.87
CA ARG A 31 2.91 16.31 1.95
C ARG A 31 1.54 15.89 1.46
N TRP A 32 1.10 16.44 0.34
CA TRP A 32 -0.21 16.13 -0.21
C TRP A 32 -0.32 14.65 -0.59
N LYS A 33 0.77 14.01 -1.06
CA LYS A 33 0.81 12.57 -1.31
C LYS A 33 0.59 11.80 -0.02
N LEU A 34 1.33 12.17 1.04
CA LEU A 34 1.16 11.54 2.35
C LEU A 34 -0.24 11.74 2.94
N MET A 35 -0.83 12.92 2.81
CA MET A 35 -2.19 13.20 3.27
C MET A 35 -3.22 12.32 2.53
N LEU A 36 -3.08 12.17 1.21
CA LEU A 36 -3.95 11.29 0.43
C LEU A 36 -3.76 9.81 0.81
N THR A 37 -2.52 9.37 1.01
CA THR A 37 -2.20 8.01 1.45
C THR A 37 -2.76 7.72 2.85
N ASP A 38 -2.58 8.63 3.81
CA ASP A 38 -3.17 8.52 5.15
C ASP A 38 -4.71 8.48 5.09
N CYS A 39 -5.31 9.38 4.33
CA CYS A 39 -6.75 9.41 4.07
C CYS A 39 -7.26 8.08 3.50
N PHE A 40 -6.52 7.46 2.59
CA PHE A 40 -6.85 6.15 2.04
C PHE A 40 -6.83 5.06 3.12
N PHE A 41 -5.75 4.95 3.91
CA PHE A 41 -5.65 3.95 4.98
C PHE A 41 -6.69 4.13 6.09
N ARG A 42 -7.01 5.37 6.46
CA ARG A 42 -8.09 5.67 7.41
C ARG A 42 -9.45 5.21 6.87
N SER A 43 -9.69 5.38 5.57
CA SER A 43 -10.92 4.94 4.93
C SER A 43 -11.05 3.42 4.92
N LEU A 44 -9.94 2.70 4.66
CA LEU A 44 -9.91 1.23 4.77
C LEU A 44 -10.15 0.77 6.21
N SER A 45 -9.58 1.46 7.20
CA SER A 45 -9.81 1.15 8.61
C SER A 45 -11.28 1.31 9.00
N HIS A 46 -11.92 2.41 8.61
CA HIS A 46 -13.35 2.61 8.85
C HIS A 46 -14.22 1.56 8.13
N LEU A 47 -13.82 1.11 6.95
CA LEU A 47 -14.51 0.03 6.25
C LEU A 47 -14.39 -1.29 7.01
N ALA A 48 -13.21 -1.58 7.58
CA ALA A 48 -12.98 -2.76 8.41
C ALA A 48 -13.80 -2.71 9.70
N ASP A 49 -13.81 -1.58 10.41
CA ASP A 49 -14.66 -1.36 11.59
C ASP A 49 -16.14 -1.56 11.26
N PHE A 50 -16.60 -0.99 10.13
CA PHE A 50 -17.98 -1.10 9.69
C PHE A 50 -18.36 -2.55 9.36
N SER A 51 -17.47 -3.30 8.70
CA SER A 51 -17.65 -4.73 8.42
C SER A 51 -17.77 -5.55 9.71
N GLU A 52 -16.96 -5.22 10.72
CA GLU A 52 -17.01 -5.89 12.03
C GLU A 52 -18.31 -5.57 12.77
N LEU A 53 -18.77 -4.31 12.74
CA LEU A 53 -20.05 -3.90 13.32
C LEU A 53 -21.24 -4.61 12.68
N LEU A 54 -21.17 -4.93 11.38
CA LEU A 54 -22.18 -5.72 10.68
C LEU A 54 -22.07 -7.22 10.93
N GLY A 55 -21.02 -7.68 11.62
CA GLY A 55 -20.75 -9.09 11.88
C GLY A 55 -20.29 -9.88 10.66
N LEU A 56 -19.77 -9.22 9.62
CA LEU A 56 -19.32 -9.87 8.39
C LEU A 56 -17.95 -10.52 8.55
N LYS A 57 -16.99 -9.76 9.10
CA LYS A 57 -15.62 -10.19 9.36
C LYS A 57 -14.98 -9.25 10.37
N ASP A 58 -14.09 -9.76 11.21
CA ASP A 58 -13.31 -8.96 12.15
C ASP A 58 -12.35 -8.00 11.41
N TYR A 59 -11.95 -6.93 12.08
CA TYR A 59 -11.09 -5.88 11.52
C TYR A 59 -9.83 -6.46 10.84
N MET A 60 -9.08 -7.33 11.52
CA MET A 60 -7.87 -7.94 10.96
C MET A 60 -8.16 -8.86 9.79
N GLY A 61 -9.25 -9.60 9.85
CA GLY A 61 -9.75 -10.38 8.74
C GLY A 61 -10.01 -9.54 7.49
N VAL A 62 -10.60 -8.35 7.62
CA VAL A 62 -10.82 -7.44 6.48
C VAL A 62 -9.50 -6.89 5.96
N MET A 63 -8.59 -6.45 6.83
CA MET A 63 -7.29 -5.93 6.41
C MET A 63 -6.46 -6.98 5.67
N MET A 64 -6.44 -8.23 6.14
CA MET A 64 -5.78 -9.34 5.45
C MET A 64 -6.43 -9.67 4.09
N PHE A 65 -7.75 -9.50 3.98
CA PHE A 65 -8.44 -9.66 2.70
C PHE A 65 -8.02 -8.59 1.69
N ILE A 66 -7.83 -7.34 2.14
CA ILE A 66 -7.32 -6.26 1.31
C ILE A 66 -5.89 -6.57 0.84
N THR A 67 -4.98 -6.96 1.74
CA THR A 67 -3.63 -7.41 1.37
C THR A 67 -3.64 -8.53 0.33
N PHE A 68 -4.53 -9.51 0.50
CA PHE A 68 -4.68 -10.58 -0.49
C PHE A 68 -5.18 -10.07 -1.85
N ALA A 69 -6.11 -9.13 -1.86
CA ALA A 69 -6.65 -8.53 -3.09
C ALA A 69 -5.65 -7.63 -3.81
N GLU A 70 -4.70 -7.04 -3.09
CA GLU A 70 -3.62 -6.19 -3.63
C GLU A 70 -2.41 -6.97 -4.11
N ARG A 71 -2.35 -8.28 -3.83
CA ARG A 71 -1.24 -9.17 -4.20
C ARG A 71 -0.94 -9.11 -5.70
N VAL A 72 0.32 -8.84 -6.06
CA VAL A 72 0.79 -8.87 -7.45
C VAL A 72 1.66 -10.10 -7.67
N VAL A 73 1.45 -10.80 -8.78
CA VAL A 73 2.30 -11.94 -9.12
C VAL A 73 3.67 -11.43 -9.56
N PRO A 74 4.77 -11.90 -8.94
CA PRO A 74 6.11 -11.57 -9.42
C PRO A 74 6.34 -12.15 -10.82
N VAL A 75 6.51 -11.29 -11.82
CA VAL A 75 6.69 -11.71 -13.22
C VAL A 75 8.05 -11.22 -13.75
N SER A 76 8.79 -12.15 -14.36
CA SER A 76 10.03 -11.83 -15.08
C SER A 76 9.74 -11.02 -16.35
N ASP A 77 10.59 -10.04 -16.67
CA ASP A 77 10.51 -9.25 -17.91
C ASP A 77 11.81 -9.32 -18.73
N GLN A 78 11.99 -8.45 -19.72
CA GLN A 78 13.20 -8.43 -20.55
C GLN A 78 14.48 -8.04 -19.79
N ARG A 79 14.37 -7.35 -18.66
CA ARG A 79 15.48 -6.76 -17.91
C ARG A 79 15.73 -7.44 -16.57
N VAL A 80 14.70 -8.04 -15.97
CA VAL A 80 14.76 -8.65 -14.64
C VAL A 80 14.22 -10.07 -14.69
N HIS A 81 14.99 -10.99 -14.12
CA HIS A 81 14.52 -12.32 -13.77
C HIS A 81 14.03 -12.28 -12.32
N VAL A 82 12.83 -12.80 -12.09
CA VAL A 82 12.20 -12.84 -10.78
C VAL A 82 11.99 -14.29 -10.39
N THR A 83 12.49 -14.67 -9.21
CA THR A 83 12.36 -16.00 -8.63
C THR A 83 11.79 -15.91 -7.21
N GLU A 84 10.90 -16.84 -6.88
CA GLU A 84 10.48 -17.07 -5.50
C GLU A 84 11.44 -18.10 -4.89
N GLU A 85 12.04 -17.76 -3.75
CA GLU A 85 13.04 -18.59 -3.08
C GLU A 85 12.79 -18.67 -1.58
N LEU A 86 13.46 -19.61 -0.91
CA LEU A 86 13.43 -19.77 0.54
C LEU A 86 14.83 -19.52 1.11
N PHE A 87 14.99 -18.43 1.84
CA PHE A 87 16.22 -18.12 2.55
C PHE A 87 16.05 -18.48 4.02
N ASP A 88 16.75 -19.54 4.46
CA ASP A 88 16.65 -20.05 5.84
C ASP A 88 15.19 -20.29 6.30
N GLY A 89 14.35 -20.79 5.38
CA GLY A 89 12.93 -21.04 5.63
C GLY A 89 12.01 -19.81 5.53
N VAL A 90 12.55 -18.63 5.20
CA VAL A 90 11.76 -17.42 4.95
C VAL A 90 11.49 -17.27 3.45
N GLU A 91 10.23 -17.08 3.08
CA GLU A 91 9.82 -16.80 1.70
C GLU A 91 10.34 -15.44 1.25
N VAL A 92 11.04 -15.42 0.12
CA VAL A 92 11.59 -14.20 -0.48
C VAL A 92 11.35 -14.19 -1.98
N VAL A 93 11.27 -12.98 -2.54
CA VAL A 93 11.28 -12.77 -3.99
C VAL A 93 12.60 -12.13 -4.39
N VAL A 94 13.34 -12.79 -5.27
CA VAL A 94 14.64 -12.34 -5.75
C VAL A 94 14.48 -11.70 -7.12
N TYR A 95 14.83 -10.42 -7.21
CA TYR A 95 14.85 -9.67 -8.46
C TYR A 95 16.28 -9.56 -8.97
N GLN A 96 16.61 -10.29 -10.03
CA GLN A 96 17.95 -10.32 -10.61
C GLN A 96 17.98 -9.65 -11.99
N PRO A 97 18.79 -8.59 -12.18
CA PRO A 97 18.97 -7.98 -13.50
C PRO A 97 19.62 -8.96 -14.49
N LYS A 98 19.07 -9.04 -15.71
CA LYS A 98 19.56 -9.87 -16.83
C LYS A 98 20.78 -9.25 -17.55
N LEU A 99 21.20 -8.05 -17.18
CA LEU A 99 22.32 -7.34 -17.82
C LEU A 99 23.67 -8.07 -17.62
N GLN A 100 24.38 -8.21 -18.73
CA GLN A 100 25.69 -8.86 -18.90
C GLN A 100 26.84 -7.99 -18.36
N GLY A 101 26.98 -7.88 -17.04
CA GLY A 101 28.30 -7.74 -16.44
C GLY A 101 28.80 -9.15 -16.17
N GLY A 102 29.97 -9.53 -16.72
CA GLY A 102 30.45 -10.91 -16.82
C GLY A 102 30.15 -11.77 -15.60
N ASP A 103 29.82 -13.05 -15.85
CA ASP A 103 29.39 -14.09 -14.89
C ASP A 103 30.31 -14.30 -13.66
N THR A 104 31.39 -13.54 -13.56
CA THR A 104 32.51 -13.69 -12.64
C THR A 104 32.68 -12.55 -11.63
N GLU A 105 31.92 -11.44 -11.72
CA GLU A 105 31.99 -10.36 -10.73
C GLU A 105 30.88 -10.44 -9.67
N LEU A 106 31.28 -10.40 -8.39
CA LEU A 106 30.36 -10.30 -7.26
C LEU A 106 29.52 -9.02 -7.39
N ARG A 107 28.20 -9.18 -7.38
CA ARG A 107 27.23 -8.09 -7.48
C ARG A 107 26.81 -7.64 -6.09
N ARG A 108 26.51 -6.34 -5.92
CA ARG A 108 25.89 -5.83 -4.68
C ARG A 108 24.42 -6.23 -4.66
N ALA A 109 23.97 -6.74 -3.51
CA ALA A 109 22.56 -7.02 -3.25
C ALA A 109 21.93 -5.86 -2.46
N VAL A 110 20.61 -5.70 -2.61
CA VAL A 110 19.78 -4.83 -1.78
C VAL A 110 18.75 -5.71 -1.09
N ILE A 111 18.64 -5.56 0.23
CA ILE A 111 17.58 -6.21 1.01
C ILE A 111 16.46 -5.20 1.15
N TYR A 112 15.30 -5.51 0.58
CA TYR A 112 14.08 -4.74 0.74
C TYR A 112 13.18 -5.43 1.77
N LEU A 113 12.73 -4.67 2.76
CA LEU A 113 11.76 -5.10 3.75
C LEU A 113 10.49 -4.28 3.51
N HIS A 114 9.38 -4.95 3.21
CA HIS A 114 8.11 -4.27 2.94
C HIS A 114 7.55 -3.60 4.20
N GLY A 115 6.58 -2.72 4.00
CA GLY A 115 5.90 -1.99 5.06
C GLY A 115 4.80 -2.82 5.74
N GLY A 116 3.64 -2.19 5.95
CA GLY A 116 2.45 -2.88 6.49
C GLY A 116 2.39 -2.99 8.01
N GLY A 117 3.20 -2.22 8.73
CA GLY A 117 3.07 -2.04 10.18
C GLY A 117 3.19 -3.34 10.98
N TRP A 118 3.98 -4.29 10.49
CA TRP A 118 4.19 -5.63 11.07
C TRP A 118 2.98 -6.57 11.06
N CYS A 119 1.87 -6.19 10.42
CA CYS A 119 0.65 -6.99 10.38
C CYS A 119 0.16 -7.29 8.96
N LEU A 120 0.56 -6.48 7.99
CA LEU A 120 0.05 -6.50 6.62
C LEU A 120 1.18 -6.65 5.61
N GLY A 121 0.83 -7.23 4.48
CA GLY A 121 1.74 -7.47 3.36
C GLY A 121 2.39 -8.83 3.33
N SER A 122 3.07 -9.12 2.22
CA SER A 122 3.74 -10.40 1.97
C SER A 122 4.91 -10.23 1.00
N ALA A 123 5.76 -11.24 0.89
CA ALA A 123 6.88 -11.23 -0.06
C ALA A 123 6.44 -11.10 -1.53
N SER A 124 5.19 -11.48 -1.84
CA SER A 124 4.59 -11.39 -3.16
C SER A 124 3.66 -10.18 -3.34
N GLU A 125 3.95 -9.07 -2.65
CA GLU A 125 3.36 -7.77 -2.98
C GLU A 125 4.05 -7.12 -4.18
#